data_AF-A0A7Y0X4R1-F1
#
_entry.id   AF-A0A7Y0X4R1-F1
#
_cell.length_a   1.000
_cell.length_b   1.000
_cell.length_c   1.000
_cell.angle_alpha   90.00
_cell.angle_beta   90.00
_cell.angle_gamma   90.00
#
_symmetry.space_group_name_H-M   'P 1'
#
loop_
_entity.id
_entity.type
_entity.pdbx_description
1 polymer ?
#
loop_
_entity_poly.entity_id
_entity_poly.type
_entity_poly.pdbx_seq_one_letter_code
_entity_poly.pdbx_strand_id
1 'polypeptide(L)'
;NLTVEIPADLQCLVFVYQGKIAIDQQLISAGQLGILSSADQLKLSALEESGALILAGMPIHEPIVHYGPFVMNSVEEIEQAIKD
;
A
#
# COMPACT_ATOMS: atom_id res chain seq x y z
N ASN A 1 1.70 -9.96 18.42
CA ASN A 1 1.76 -10.55 17.06
C ASN A 1 0.37 -10.58 16.49
N LEU A 2 0.21 -10.08 15.26
CA LEU A 2 -1.04 -10.08 14.50
C LEU A 2 -0.78 -10.83 13.19
N THR A 3 -1.75 -11.63 12.77
CA THR A 3 -1.70 -12.33 11.48
C THR A 3 -2.94 -11.96 10.69
N VAL A 4 -2.74 -11.56 9.44
CA VAL A 4 -3.81 -11.15 8.52
C VAL A 4 -3.69 -12.01 7.28
N GLU A 5 -4.80 -12.62 6.86
CA GLU A 5 -4.87 -13.34 5.59
C GLU A 5 -5.09 -12.35 4.46
N ILE A 6 -4.28 -12.49 3.41
CA ILE A 6 -4.35 -11.62 2.22
C ILE A 6 -4.65 -12.54 1.03
N PRO A 7 -5.77 -12.33 0.33
CA PRO A 7 -6.04 -13.03 -0.91
C PRO A 7 -4.90 -12.86 -1.93
N ALA A 8 -4.52 -13.95 -2.62
CA ALA A 8 -3.34 -14.00 -3.48
C ALA A 8 -3.37 -13.06 -4.69
N ASP A 9 -4.57 -12.59 -5.07
CA ASP A 9 -4.82 -11.65 -6.17
C ASP A 9 -4.72 -10.18 -5.76
N LEU A 10 -4.54 -9.89 -4.47
CA LEU A 10 -4.36 -8.53 -3.96
C LEU A 10 -2.90 -8.18 -3.79
N GLN A 11 -2.53 -6.98 -4.22
CA GLN A 11 -1.29 -6.35 -3.80
C GLN A 11 -1.50 -5.72 -2.42
N CYS A 12 -0.58 -6.00 -1.49
CA CYS A 12 -0.64 -5.49 -0.12
C CYS A 12 0.49 -4.50 0.17
N LEU A 13 0.14 -3.42 0.86
CA LEU A 13 1.05 -2.40 1.38
C LEU A 13 0.84 -2.29 2.88
N VAL A 14 1.92 -2.06 3.63
CA VAL A 14 1.87 -1.78 5.07
C VAL A 14 2.56 -0.46 5.34
N PHE A 15 1.81 0.51 5.86
CA PHE A 15 2.36 1.80 6.27
C PHE A 15 2.40 1.88 7.80
N VAL A 16 3.59 1.97 8.38
CA VAL A 16 3.76 2.11 9.84
C VAL A 16 3.67 3.60 10.18
N TYR A 17 2.69 4.00 10.98
CA TYR A 17 2.52 5.39 11.42
C TYR A 17 3.01 5.63 12.85
N GLN A 18 3.23 4.57 13.64
CA GLN A 18 3.73 4.65 15.01
C GLN A 18 4.60 3.44 15.34
N GLY A 19 5.70 3.68 16.07
CA GLY A 19 6.57 2.63 16.60
C GLY A 19 7.32 1.87 15.49
N LYS A 20 7.47 0.57 15.70
CA LYS A 20 8.28 -0.32 14.86
C LYS A 20 7.70 -1.72 14.80
N ILE A 21 7.48 -2.19 13.57
CA ILE A 21 6.85 -3.47 13.30
C ILE A 21 7.79 -4.34 12.48
N ALA A 22 8.00 -5.57 12.95
CA ALA A 22 8.66 -6.61 12.21
C ALA A 22 7.66 -7.31 11.27
N ILE A 23 8.05 -7.45 10.00
CA ILE A 23 7.36 -8.19 8.95
C ILE A 23 8.38 -9.17 8.38
N ASP A 24 8.13 -10.47 8.52
CA ASP A 24 9.09 -11.53 8.24
C ASP A 24 10.46 -11.27 8.92
N GLN A 25 11.48 -10.98 8.12
CA GLN A 25 12.85 -10.70 8.56
C GLN A 25 13.19 -9.20 8.50
N GLN A 26 12.23 -8.36 8.12
CA GLN A 26 12.39 -6.93 7.96
C GLN A 26 11.73 -6.16 9.09
N LEU A 27 12.31 -5.02 9.41
CA LEU A 27 11.87 -4.17 10.50
C LEU A 27 11.47 -2.81 9.90
N ILE A 28 10.19 -2.49 9.96
CA ILE A 28 9.61 -1.29 9.36
C ILE A 28 9.27 -0.30 10.47
N SER A 29 9.79 0.91 10.35
CA SER A 29 9.65 1.98 11.35
C SER A 29 8.60 2.99 10.93
N ALA A 30 8.13 3.80 11.88
CA ALA A 30 7.21 4.89 11.59
C ALA A 30 7.66 5.77 10.40
N GLY A 31 6.72 6.08 9.51
CA GLY A 31 6.95 6.84 8.28
C GLY A 31 7.40 6.00 7.08
N GLN A 32 7.54 4.67 7.25
CA GLN A 32 7.96 3.78 6.17
C GLN A 32 6.78 2.98 5.60
N LEU A 33 6.86 2.75 4.29
CA LEU A 33 5.96 1.89 3.53
C LEU A 33 6.67 0.58 3.20
N GLY A 34 6.10 -0.54 3.64
CA GLY A 34 6.46 -1.87 3.17
C GLY A 34 5.58 -2.25 1.98
N ILE A 35 6.21 -2.66 0.88
CA ILE A 35 5.52 -3.29 -0.25
C ILE A 35 5.70 -4.79 -0.11
N LEU A 36 4.61 -5.52 0.02
CA LEU A 36 4.68 -6.97 0.15
C LEU A 36 4.61 -7.60 -1.24
N SER A 37 5.51 -8.55 -1.47
CA SER A 37 5.33 -9.53 -2.53
C SER A 37 4.13 -10.41 -2.23
N SER A 38 3.50 -10.96 -3.26
CA SER A 38 2.37 -11.90 -3.16
C SER A 38 2.65 -12.95 -2.08
N ALA A 39 1.86 -12.94 -1.01
CA ALA A 39 1.92 -13.88 0.09
C ALA A 39 0.50 -14.07 0.65
N ASP A 40 0.10 -15.31 0.90
CA ASP A 40 -1.23 -15.65 1.43
C ASP A 40 -1.47 -15.11 2.85
N GLN A 41 -0.39 -14.75 3.56
CA GLN A 41 -0.44 -14.37 4.95
C GLN A 41 0.60 -13.31 5.31
N LEU A 42 0.14 -12.25 5.99
CA LEU A 42 0.96 -11.19 6.56
C LEU A 42 1.09 -11.39 8.08
N LYS A 43 2.33 -11.59 8.55
CA LYS A 43 2.66 -11.70 9.98
C LYS A 43 3.35 -10.44 10.47
N LEU A 44 2.72 -9.79 11.45
CA LEU A 44 3.17 -8.54 12.05
C LEU A 44 3.54 -8.78 13.51
N SER A 45 4.76 -8.40 13.89
CA SER A 45 5.22 -8.46 15.28
C SER A 45 5.71 -7.10 15.75
N ALA A 46 5.11 -6.56 16.80
CA ALA A 46 5.54 -5.31 17.42
C ALA A 46 6.30 -5.63 18.72
N LEU A 47 7.47 -5.01 18.90
CA LEU A 47 8.27 -5.11 20.13
C LEU A 47 7.96 -3.98 21.12
N GLU A 48 7.21 -2.99 20.67
CA GLU A 48 6.80 -1.79 21.40
C GLU A 48 5.40 -1.36 20.93
N GLU A 49 4.81 -0.36 21.58
CA GLU A 49 3.54 0.22 21.13
C GLU A 49 3.66 0.76 19.70
N SER A 50 2.90 0.17 18.78
CA SER A 50 3.05 0.41 17.35
C SER A 50 1.70 0.44 16.65
N GLY A 51 1.64 1.15 15.52
CA GLY A 51 0.44 1.31 14.71
C GLY A 51 0.77 1.30 13.22
N ALA A 52 -0.03 0.57 12.45
CA ALA A 52 0.12 0.49 11.00
C ALA A 52 -1.23 0.41 10.28
N LEU A 53 -1.22 0.88 9.04
CA LEU A 53 -2.30 0.72 8.08
C LEU A 53 -1.94 -0.40 7.11
N ILE A 54 -2.88 -1.32 6.90
CA ILE A 54 -2.78 -2.38 5.90
C ILE A 54 -3.71 -2.00 4.75
N LEU A 55 -3.14 -1.86 3.54
CA LEU A 55 -3.87 -1.51 2.33
C LEU A 55 -3.74 -2.69 1.38
N ALA A 56 -4.86 -3.32 1.00
CA ALA A 56 -4.88 -4.42 0.06
C ALA A 56 -5.88 -4.11 -1.06
N GLY A 57 -5.47 -4.31 -2.31
CA GLY A 57 -6.29 -4.02 -3.47
C GLY A 57 -5.84 -4.79 -4.70
N MET A 58 -6.79 -5.04 -5.61
CA MET A 58 -6.49 -5.67 -6.88
C MET A 58 -5.71 -4.65 -7.74
N PRO A 59 -4.56 -5.03 -8.32
CA PRO A 59 -3.85 -4.14 -9.22
C PRO A 59 -4.74 -3.77 -10.42
N ILE A 60 -4.86 -2.47 -10.70
CA ILE A 60 -5.75 -1.96 -11.75
C ILE A 60 -5.23 -2.34 -13.15
N HIS A 61 -3.91 -2.50 -13.32
CA HIS A 61 -3.26 -2.85 -14.60
C HIS A 61 -3.59 -1.94 -15.79
N GLU A 62 -4.04 -0.72 -15.53
CA GLU A 62 -4.29 0.30 -16.54
C GLU A 62 -3.17 1.36 -16.54
N PRO A 63 -2.98 2.09 -17.66
CA PRO A 63 -2.11 3.25 -17.67
C PRO A 63 -2.57 4.28 -16.62
N ILE A 64 -1.61 4.89 -15.93
CA ILE A 64 -1.85 5.95 -14.96
C ILE A 64 -1.15 7.22 -15.46
N VAL A 65 -1.94 8.25 -15.73
CA VAL A 65 -1.48 9.60 -16.05
C VAL A 65 -1.98 10.54 -14.96
N HIS A 66 -1.08 11.33 -14.39
CA HIS A 66 -1.39 12.23 -13.27
C HIS A 66 -0.91 13.65 -13.56
N TYR A 67 -1.77 14.63 -13.31
CA TYR A 67 -1.44 16.05 -13.35
C TYR A 67 -2.17 16.82 -12.26
N GLY A 68 -1.42 17.31 -11.27
CA GLY A 68 -1.96 18.07 -10.15
C GLY A 68 -2.98 17.25 -9.34
N PRO A 69 -4.25 17.67 -9.23
CA PRO A 69 -5.27 16.91 -8.49
C PRO A 69 -5.91 15.79 -9.34
N PHE A 70 -5.56 15.64 -10.62
CA PHE A 70 -6.23 14.72 -11.54
C PHE A 70 -5.40 13.47 -11.81
N VAL A 71 -6.09 12.32 -11.87
CA VAL A 71 -5.55 11.01 -12.25
C VAL A 71 -6.50 10.38 -13.26
N MET A 72 -6.01 10.07 -14.46
CA MET A 72 -6.75 9.48 -15.58
C MET A 72 -5.91 8.41 -16.30
N ASN A 73 -6.44 7.80 -17.36
CA ASN A 73 -5.74 6.77 -18.12
C ASN A 73 -4.95 7.33 -19.33
N SER A 74 -5.23 8.56 -19.78
CA SER A 74 -4.56 9.21 -20.92
C SER A 74 -4.34 10.73 -20.71
N VAL A 75 -3.51 11.34 -21.55
CA VAL A 75 -3.26 12.79 -21.51
C VAL A 75 -4.49 13.57 -21.96
N GLU A 76 -5.20 13.06 -22.96
CA GLU A 76 -6.43 13.63 -23.50
C GLU A 76 -7.54 13.72 -22.43
N GLU A 77 -7.69 12.69 -21.60
CA GLU A 77 -8.63 12.70 -20.47
C GLU A 77 -8.22 13.70 -19.37
N ILE A 78 -6.92 13.89 -19.12
CA ILE A 78 -6.43 14.94 -18.22
C ILE A 78 -6.79 16.33 -18.76
N GLU A 79 -6.57 16.57 -20.05
CA GLU A 79 -6.93 17.84 -20.67
C GLU A 79 -8.43 18.12 -20.63
N GLN A 80 -9.26 17.07 -20.72
CA GLN A 80 -10.69 17.17 -20.54
C GLN A 80 -11.05 17.54 -19.09
N ALA A 81 -10.49 16.82 -18.10
CA ALA A 81 -10.77 17.06 -16.68
C ALA A 81 -10.37 18.45 -16.18
N ILE A 82 -9.39 19.11 -16.82
CA ILE A 82 -8.99 20.50 -16.50
C ILE A 82 -10.00 21.51 -17.06
N LYS A 83 -10.66 21.19 -18.18
CA LYS A 83 -11.61 22.08 -18.86
C LYS A 83 -13.01 22.02 -18.25
N ASP A 84 -13.34 20.92 -17.57
CA ASP A 84 -14.59 20.69 -16.84
C ASP A 84 -14.57 21.35 -15.45
#